data_AF-A0A9W6PFT3-F1
#
_entry.id   AF-A0A9W6PFT3-F1
#
_cell.length_a   1.000
_cell.length_b   1.000
_cell.length_c   1.000
_cell.angle_alpha   90.00
_cell.angle_beta   90.00
_cell.angle_gamma   90.00
#
_symmetry.space_group_name_H-M   'P 1'
#
loop_
_entity.id
_entity.type
_entity.pdbx_description
1 polymer ?
#
loop_
_entity_poly.entity_id
_entity_poly.type
_entity_poly.pdbx_seq_one_letter_code
_entity_poly.pdbx_strand_id
1 'polypeptide(L)'
;MRPLPALAVLAALALAAGCAAAAPADLSADTAAALPGFGTGATPEYDAAAVRALAVTDAELAPGWHVTLMQPGQNDISSPPETADVPACQPVLDALTPSKGAAGPLAEADLDIARSGDGPASLYTAILAFRPGRAVAVHGGLDQVLDHCRAFTSTAGRHRLTRIDTPTPEGADAATAFTLTDETGGAVIAQRALVARSGDVLAVFTTLDATGRPAPAPDPGVVRAQLAKLRTR
;
A
#
# COMPACT_ATOMS: atom_id res chain seq x y z
N MET A 1 7.54 -13.48 -53.33
CA MET A 1 6.81 -14.71 -53.71
C MET A 1 7.76 -15.69 -54.37
N ARG A 2 8.15 -16.76 -53.66
CA ARG A 2 8.68 -18.03 -54.19
C ARG A 2 8.50 -19.12 -53.12
N PRO A 3 8.25 -20.39 -53.49
CA PRO A 3 7.52 -21.38 -52.70
C PRO A 3 8.38 -22.54 -52.13
N LEU A 4 7.83 -23.20 -51.09
CA LEU A 4 7.85 -24.64 -50.63
C LEU A 4 8.95 -25.62 -51.12
N PRO A 5 9.39 -26.65 -50.33
CA PRO A 5 8.56 -27.72 -49.69
C PRO A 5 8.98 -28.09 -48.22
N ALA A 6 8.15 -28.57 -47.29
CA ALA A 6 7.21 -29.73 -47.19
C ALA A 6 7.85 -31.06 -46.74
N LEU A 7 7.17 -31.71 -45.76
CA LEU A 7 7.23 -33.12 -45.31
C LEU A 7 8.41 -33.51 -44.40
N ALA A 8 8.31 -34.37 -43.39
CA ALA A 8 7.27 -35.10 -42.64
C ALA A 8 8.06 -35.85 -41.51
N VAL A 9 7.53 -36.25 -40.35
CA VAL A 9 6.86 -37.54 -40.08
C VAL A 9 6.87 -37.77 -38.55
N LEU A 10 5.71 -38.16 -38.04
CA LEU A 10 5.35 -39.05 -36.91
C LEU A 10 6.40 -39.52 -35.86
N ALA A 11 5.98 -39.55 -34.59
CA ALA A 11 5.54 -40.75 -33.82
C ALA A 11 5.65 -40.49 -32.29
N ALA A 12 4.55 -40.55 -31.52
CA ALA A 12 4.15 -41.66 -30.62
C ALA A 12 5.00 -41.77 -29.31
N LEU A 13 4.56 -42.17 -28.11
CA LEU A 13 3.31 -42.46 -27.38
C LEU A 13 3.78 -42.89 -25.96
N ALA A 14 3.15 -42.45 -24.86
CA ALA A 14 3.00 -43.18 -23.57
C ALA A 14 2.32 -42.24 -22.53
N LEU A 15 1.02 -42.36 -22.20
CA LEU A 15 0.37 -43.33 -21.28
C LEU A 15 1.01 -43.43 -19.89
N ALA A 16 0.40 -42.74 -18.91
CA ALA A 16 0.28 -43.23 -17.55
C ALA A 16 -1.13 -42.90 -17.02
N ALA A 17 -1.93 -43.94 -16.92
CA ALA A 17 -3.24 -43.95 -16.29
C ALA A 17 -3.09 -44.01 -14.76
N GLY A 18 -4.01 -43.37 -14.05
CA GLY A 18 -4.08 -43.38 -12.59
C GLY A 18 -5.45 -42.97 -12.08
N CYS A 19 -6.50 -43.67 -12.54
CA CYS A 19 -7.81 -43.69 -11.89
C CYS A 19 -7.76 -44.70 -10.75
N ALA A 20 -8.08 -44.28 -9.54
CA ALA A 20 -8.53 -45.18 -8.47
C ALA A 20 -9.77 -44.56 -7.82
N ALA A 21 -10.93 -45.05 -8.26
CA ALA A 21 -12.20 -44.86 -7.57
C ALA A 21 -12.39 -46.01 -6.59
N ALA A 22 -12.68 -45.70 -5.32
CA ALA A 22 -13.31 -46.62 -4.38
C ALA A 22 -14.17 -45.82 -3.40
N ALA A 23 -15.48 -45.95 -3.55
CA ALA A 23 -16.52 -45.77 -2.54
C ALA A 23 -17.39 -47.06 -2.58
N PRO A 24 -18.30 -47.36 -1.64
CA PRO A 24 -18.71 -46.62 -0.44
C PRO A 24 -18.76 -47.50 0.84
N ALA A 25 -18.97 -46.88 2.00
CA ALA A 25 -19.61 -47.54 3.13
C ALA A 25 -20.41 -46.49 3.93
N ASP A 26 -21.74 -46.63 3.87
CA ASP A 26 -22.69 -45.99 4.77
C ASP A 26 -22.36 -46.32 6.22
N LEU A 27 -22.54 -45.35 7.13
CA LEU A 27 -23.14 -45.55 8.45
C LEU A 27 -23.37 -44.20 9.16
N SER A 28 -24.60 -44.05 9.67
CA SER A 28 -25.06 -43.16 10.74
C SER A 28 -25.23 -41.66 10.47
N ALA A 29 -26.48 -41.34 10.11
CA ALA A 29 -27.18 -40.22 10.71
C ALA A 29 -27.25 -40.42 12.24
N ASP A 30 -26.71 -39.49 13.01
CA ASP A 30 -27.39 -38.90 14.17
C ASP A 30 -26.56 -37.74 14.77
N THR A 31 -27.24 -36.62 15.00
CA THR A 31 -26.84 -35.50 15.88
C THR A 31 -25.55 -34.73 15.54
N ALA A 32 -25.66 -33.84 14.55
CA ALA A 32 -24.97 -32.54 14.64
C ALA A 32 -26.04 -31.48 14.93
N ALA A 33 -26.21 -31.23 16.23
CA ALA A 33 -26.98 -30.11 16.74
C ALA A 33 -26.57 -28.83 16.00
N ALA A 34 -27.59 -28.07 15.60
CA ALA A 34 -27.44 -26.72 15.10
C ALA A 34 -26.56 -25.90 16.06
N LEU A 35 -25.33 -25.60 15.65
CA LEU A 35 -24.54 -24.54 16.24
C LEU A 35 -25.09 -23.22 15.71
N PRO A 36 -25.66 -22.34 16.57
CA PRO A 36 -25.94 -20.98 16.16
C PRO A 36 -24.62 -20.23 16.04
N GLY A 37 -24.42 -19.53 14.94
CA GLY A 37 -23.42 -18.46 14.88
C GLY A 37 -22.11 -18.77 14.14
N PHE A 38 -22.19 -19.25 12.90
CA PHE A 38 -21.30 -18.65 11.90
C PHE A 38 -22.00 -17.38 11.42
N GLY A 39 -21.88 -16.32 12.23
CA GLY A 39 -22.04 -14.99 11.71
C GLY A 39 -21.07 -14.88 10.55
N THR A 40 -21.59 -14.71 9.33
CA THR A 40 -20.87 -14.03 8.28
C THR A 40 -20.48 -12.68 8.87
N GLY A 41 -19.32 -12.62 9.52
CA GLY A 41 -18.75 -11.37 10.00
C GLY A 41 -18.64 -10.52 8.76
N ALA A 42 -19.54 -9.55 8.63
CA ALA A 42 -19.47 -8.57 7.58
C ALA A 42 -18.13 -7.88 7.78
N THR A 43 -17.14 -8.26 6.97
CA THR A 43 -15.91 -7.47 6.84
C THR A 43 -16.37 -6.04 6.58
N PRO A 44 -15.90 -5.04 7.35
CA PRO A 44 -16.27 -3.67 7.12
C PRO A 44 -16.01 -3.34 5.65
N GLU A 45 -17.06 -3.08 4.90
CA GLU A 45 -16.91 -2.56 3.54
C GLU A 45 -16.49 -1.11 3.69
N TYR A 46 -15.24 -0.81 3.32
CA TYR A 46 -14.69 0.53 3.42
C TYR A 46 -15.32 1.42 2.34
N ASP A 47 -16.24 2.27 2.73
CA ASP A 47 -16.63 3.43 1.94
C ASP A 47 -15.76 4.66 2.28
N ALA A 48 -15.92 5.74 1.49
CA ALA A 48 -15.15 6.96 1.67
C ALA A 48 -15.38 7.62 3.04
N ALA A 49 -16.59 7.54 3.61
CA ALA A 49 -16.90 8.14 4.89
C ALA A 49 -16.25 7.35 6.04
N ALA A 50 -16.30 6.02 5.97
CA ALA A 50 -15.66 5.11 6.91
C ALA A 50 -14.15 5.32 6.95
N VAL A 51 -13.49 5.45 5.80
CA VAL A 51 -12.03 5.72 5.76
C VAL A 51 -11.69 7.11 6.29
N ARG A 52 -12.49 8.13 5.97
CA ARG A 52 -12.28 9.49 6.53
C ARG A 52 -12.46 9.54 8.04
N ALA A 53 -13.34 8.71 8.62
CA ALA A 53 -13.50 8.63 10.07
C ALA A 53 -12.26 8.04 10.78
N LEU A 54 -11.37 7.36 10.05
CA LEU A 54 -10.11 6.85 10.58
C LEU A 54 -9.00 7.91 10.68
N ALA A 55 -9.19 9.09 10.08
CA ALA A 55 -8.23 10.20 10.14
C ALA A 55 -8.12 10.77 11.55
N VAL A 56 -6.90 10.93 12.07
CA VAL A 56 -6.69 11.67 13.32
C VAL A 56 -7.17 13.12 13.19
N THR A 57 -7.47 13.73 14.33
CA THR A 57 -7.92 15.12 14.46
C THR A 57 -7.00 15.87 15.40
N ASP A 58 -7.04 17.21 15.40
CA ASP A 58 -6.29 18.07 16.31
C ASP A 58 -6.44 17.65 17.78
N ALA A 59 -7.65 17.22 18.17
CA ALA A 59 -7.97 16.83 19.54
C ALA A 59 -7.26 15.52 19.99
N GLU A 60 -6.79 14.72 19.04
CA GLU A 60 -6.10 13.45 19.29
C GLU A 60 -4.58 13.61 19.30
N LEU A 61 -4.08 14.80 18.97
CA LEU A 61 -2.66 15.13 18.96
C LEU A 61 -2.29 16.04 20.14
N ALA A 62 -0.98 16.16 20.40
CA ALA A 62 -0.48 17.09 21.42
C ALA A 62 -0.82 18.56 21.04
N PRO A 63 -0.87 19.49 22.02
CA PRO A 63 -1.09 20.90 21.71
C PRO A 63 -0.09 21.45 20.70
N GLY A 64 -0.57 22.28 19.77
CA GLY A 64 0.24 22.89 18.71
C GLY A 64 0.28 22.12 17.39
N TRP A 65 -0.44 21.01 17.27
CA TRP A 65 -0.66 20.34 15.99
C TRP A 65 -1.97 20.80 15.34
N HIS A 66 -1.98 20.88 14.01
CA HIS A 66 -3.14 21.13 13.18
C HIS A 66 -3.24 20.05 12.11
N VAL A 67 -4.44 19.50 11.94
CA VAL A 67 -4.76 18.45 10.98
C VAL A 67 -5.79 18.98 10.00
N THR A 68 -5.40 19.03 8.74
CA THR A 68 -6.29 19.37 7.64
C THR A 68 -6.64 18.10 6.88
N LEU A 69 -7.88 17.63 7.02
CA LEU A 69 -8.41 16.55 6.20
C LEU A 69 -8.73 17.09 4.80
N MET A 70 -7.98 16.64 3.79
CA MET A 70 -8.13 17.12 2.42
C MET A 70 -9.49 16.72 1.86
N GLN A 71 -10.09 17.59 1.04
CA GLN A 71 -11.28 17.23 0.28
C GLN A 71 -10.88 16.35 -0.92
N PRO A 72 -11.77 15.45 -1.38
CA PRO A 72 -11.50 14.69 -2.60
C PRO A 72 -11.06 15.60 -3.76
N GLY A 73 -9.87 15.34 -4.29
CA GLY A 73 -9.31 16.11 -5.42
C GLY A 73 -8.56 17.40 -5.04
N GLN A 74 -8.38 17.69 -3.74
CA GLN A 74 -7.55 18.82 -3.26
C GLN A 74 -6.09 18.46 -2.99
N ASN A 75 -5.65 17.26 -3.34
CA ASN A 75 -4.30 16.81 -3.03
C ASN A 75 -3.33 17.41 -4.07
N ASP A 76 -2.78 18.60 -3.80
CA ASP A 76 -1.73 19.21 -4.64
C ASP A 76 -0.43 18.39 -4.67
N ILE A 77 -0.28 17.41 -3.76
CA ILE A 77 0.83 16.45 -3.68
C ILE A 77 0.55 15.20 -4.53
N SER A 78 -0.70 14.95 -4.94
CA SER A 78 -0.99 13.86 -5.87
C SER A 78 -0.52 14.25 -7.27
N SER A 79 0.76 13.98 -7.54
CA SER A 79 1.27 13.96 -8.91
C SER A 79 0.35 13.10 -9.77
N PRO A 80 0.15 13.45 -11.05
CA PRO A 80 -0.53 12.55 -11.97
C PRO A 80 0.14 11.17 -11.91
N PRO A 81 -0.63 10.07 -12.07
CA PRO A 81 -0.07 8.73 -11.99
C PRO A 81 1.19 8.59 -12.84
N GLU A 82 2.27 8.14 -12.21
CA GLU A 82 3.56 7.97 -12.85
C GLU A 82 3.75 6.51 -13.28
N THR A 83 4.43 6.30 -14.40
CA THR A 83 4.83 4.96 -14.84
C THR A 83 6.33 4.83 -14.76
N ALA A 84 6.82 3.86 -13.97
CA ALA A 84 8.22 3.51 -13.88
C ALA A 84 8.71 2.85 -15.18
N ASP A 85 9.93 3.17 -15.58
CA ASP A 85 10.63 2.53 -16.71
C ASP A 85 10.93 1.05 -16.44
N VAL A 86 11.13 0.71 -15.18
CA VAL A 86 11.27 -0.66 -14.67
C VAL A 86 9.94 -1.07 -14.02
N PRO A 87 9.12 -1.93 -14.63
CA PRO A 87 7.81 -2.31 -14.09
C PRO A 87 7.87 -2.90 -12.68
N ALA A 88 8.97 -3.58 -12.34
CA ALA A 88 9.19 -4.12 -10.99
C ALA A 88 9.32 -3.02 -9.92
N CYS A 89 9.64 -1.79 -10.28
CA CYS A 89 9.76 -0.64 -9.38
C CYS A 89 8.49 0.20 -9.26
N GLN A 90 7.47 -0.08 -10.07
CA GLN A 90 6.17 0.58 -10.00
C GLN A 90 5.55 0.58 -8.58
N PRO A 91 5.67 -0.50 -7.76
CA PRO A 91 5.13 -0.50 -6.40
C PRO A 91 5.68 0.61 -5.49
N VAL A 92 6.86 1.17 -5.77
CA VAL A 92 7.43 2.29 -5.01
C VAL A 92 6.62 3.57 -5.27
N LEU A 93 6.28 3.85 -6.53
CA LEU A 93 5.47 5.01 -6.92
C LEU A 93 4.03 4.82 -6.44
N ASP A 94 3.46 3.64 -6.68
CA ASP A 94 2.08 3.31 -6.27
C ASP A 94 1.88 3.35 -4.74
N ALA A 95 2.93 3.20 -3.94
CA ALA A 95 2.83 3.31 -2.48
C ALA A 95 2.64 4.76 -2.01
N LEU A 96 3.15 5.74 -2.77
CA LEU A 96 3.07 7.16 -2.43
C LEU A 96 1.88 7.85 -3.12
N THR A 97 1.53 7.42 -4.33
CA THR A 97 0.42 7.93 -5.13
C THR A 97 -0.40 6.78 -5.72
N PRO A 98 -1.10 6.00 -4.87
CA PRO A 98 -1.80 4.80 -5.32
C PRO A 98 -2.81 5.09 -6.42
N SER A 99 -2.74 4.31 -7.50
CA SER A 99 -3.70 4.41 -8.60
C SER A 99 -5.13 4.09 -8.13
N LYS A 100 -6.12 4.88 -8.56
CA LYS A 100 -7.55 4.65 -8.25
C LYS A 100 -8.21 3.55 -9.10
N GLY A 101 -7.40 2.66 -9.69
CA GLY A 101 -7.87 1.56 -10.54
C GLY A 101 -8.36 0.35 -9.73
N ALA A 102 -8.76 -0.72 -10.43
CA ALA A 102 -9.29 -1.93 -9.81
C ALA A 102 -8.35 -2.61 -8.78
N ALA A 103 -7.04 -2.33 -8.88
CA ALA A 103 -6.00 -2.85 -8.00
C ALA A 103 -5.64 -1.90 -6.82
N GLY A 104 -6.23 -0.71 -6.80
CA GLY A 104 -6.02 0.36 -5.81
C GLY A 104 -6.87 0.22 -4.54
N PRO A 105 -6.81 1.23 -3.65
CA PRO A 105 -7.64 1.27 -2.46
C PRO A 105 -9.13 1.36 -2.82
N LEU A 106 -9.99 0.78 -1.98
CA LEU A 106 -11.45 0.94 -2.03
C LEU A 106 -11.85 2.38 -1.69
N ALA A 107 -11.15 2.97 -0.74
CA ALA A 107 -11.36 4.33 -0.28
C ALA A 107 -10.06 4.87 0.33
N GLU A 108 -9.92 6.19 0.27
CA GLU A 108 -8.73 6.93 0.64
C GLU A 108 -9.13 8.19 1.43
N ALA A 109 -8.31 8.55 2.42
CA ALA A 109 -8.40 9.81 3.12
C ALA A 109 -6.99 10.40 3.32
N ASP A 110 -6.83 11.66 2.94
CA ASP A 110 -5.55 12.35 2.96
C ASP A 110 -5.56 13.49 3.97
N LEU A 111 -4.47 13.61 4.71
CA LEU A 111 -4.29 14.60 5.76
C LEU A 111 -3.01 15.39 5.50
N ASP A 112 -3.08 16.71 5.66
CA ASP A 112 -1.91 17.54 5.92
C ASP A 112 -1.84 17.82 7.42
N ILE A 113 -0.68 17.50 8.04
CA ILE A 113 -0.47 17.64 9.48
C ILE A 113 0.72 18.57 9.71
N ALA A 114 0.47 19.72 10.32
CA ALA A 114 1.47 20.75 10.56
C ALA A 114 1.54 21.11 12.04
N ARG A 115 2.74 21.46 12.52
CA ARG A 115 2.93 22.02 13.87
C ARG A 115 2.99 23.54 13.78
N SER A 116 2.29 24.25 14.67
CA SER A 116 2.30 25.71 14.72
C SER A 116 3.73 26.24 14.88
N GLY A 117 4.14 27.14 14.00
CA GLY A 117 5.46 27.77 14.06
C GLY A 117 6.60 26.97 13.44
N ASP A 118 6.38 25.70 13.10
CA ASP A 118 7.22 25.02 12.13
C ASP A 118 6.86 25.56 10.74
N GLY A 119 7.87 25.86 9.92
CA GLY A 119 7.67 26.32 8.55
C GLY A 119 7.04 25.22 7.66
N PRO A 120 7.34 25.16 6.35
CA PRO A 120 6.68 24.24 5.42
C PRO A 120 6.97 22.73 5.63
N ALA A 121 7.49 22.33 6.80
CA ALA A 121 7.67 20.94 7.18
C ALA A 121 6.33 20.31 7.62
N SER A 122 5.37 20.27 6.71
CA SER A 122 4.14 19.50 6.90
C SER A 122 4.41 18.01 6.72
N LEU A 123 3.69 17.20 7.50
CA LEU A 123 3.58 15.77 7.34
C LEU A 123 2.31 15.46 6.55
N TYR A 124 2.47 14.89 5.36
CA TYR A 124 1.36 14.31 4.62
C TYR A 124 1.06 12.91 5.14
N THR A 125 -0.22 12.57 5.30
CA THR A 125 -0.64 11.21 5.65
C THR A 125 -1.76 10.75 4.73
N ALA A 126 -1.59 9.61 4.07
CA ALA A 126 -2.67 8.93 3.34
C ALA A 126 -3.13 7.69 4.11
N ILE A 127 -4.45 7.52 4.25
CA ILE A 127 -5.10 6.34 4.80
C ILE A 127 -5.76 5.59 3.65
N LEU A 128 -5.26 4.41 3.36
CA LEU A 128 -5.62 3.62 2.19
C LEU A 128 -6.28 2.33 2.64
N ALA A 129 -7.60 2.19 2.42
CA ALA A 129 -8.31 0.99 2.80
C ALA A 129 -8.47 0.05 1.60
N PHE A 130 -8.21 -1.23 1.79
CA PHE A 130 -8.22 -2.22 0.74
C PHE A 130 -9.22 -3.34 1.02
N ARG A 131 -9.46 -4.18 0.00
CA ARG A 131 -10.10 -5.48 0.19
C ARG A 131 -9.24 -6.39 1.08
N PRO A 132 -9.84 -7.39 1.75
CA PRO A 132 -9.12 -8.35 2.57
C PRO A 132 -7.85 -8.92 1.90
N GLY A 133 -6.73 -8.83 2.60
CA GLY A 133 -5.42 -9.36 2.16
C GLY A 133 -4.68 -8.51 1.12
N ARG A 134 -5.33 -7.52 0.50
CA ARG A 134 -4.67 -6.68 -0.50
C ARG A 134 -3.67 -5.71 0.11
N ALA A 135 -3.94 -5.15 1.29
CA ALA A 135 -2.97 -4.33 2.01
C ALA A 135 -1.68 -5.10 2.33
N VAL A 136 -1.81 -6.38 2.70
CA VAL A 136 -0.66 -7.28 2.91
C VAL A 136 0.14 -7.46 1.63
N ALA A 137 -0.54 -7.72 0.50
CA ALA A 137 0.11 -7.90 -0.79
C ALA A 137 0.83 -6.63 -1.27
N VAL A 138 0.21 -5.45 -1.11
CA VAL A 138 0.81 -4.16 -1.46
C VAL A 138 2.04 -3.88 -0.60
N HIS A 139 1.93 -4.00 0.72
CA HIS A 139 3.05 -3.79 1.64
C HIS A 139 4.19 -4.80 1.39
N GLY A 140 3.86 -6.08 1.19
CA GLY A 140 4.87 -7.11 0.91
C GLY A 140 5.58 -6.88 -0.43
N GLY A 141 4.84 -6.45 -1.45
CA GLY A 141 5.42 -6.07 -2.75
C GLY A 141 6.36 -4.88 -2.63
N LEU A 142 5.95 -3.83 -1.91
CA LEU A 142 6.81 -2.69 -1.61
C LEU A 142 8.10 -3.14 -0.91
N ASP A 143 7.98 -3.91 0.17
CA ASP A 143 9.13 -4.36 0.96
C ASP A 143 10.16 -5.15 0.14
N GLN A 144 9.68 -6.00 -0.78
CA GLN A 144 10.53 -6.79 -1.68
C GLN A 144 11.33 -5.92 -2.67
N VAL A 145 10.76 -4.81 -3.14
CA VAL A 145 11.37 -4.02 -4.21
C VAL A 145 12.36 -2.97 -3.68
N LEU A 146 12.27 -2.56 -2.42
CA LEU A 146 13.10 -1.47 -1.87
C LEU A 146 14.60 -1.74 -1.96
N ASP A 147 15.04 -3.00 -1.85
CA ASP A 147 16.45 -3.36 -1.91
C ASP A 147 17.02 -3.39 -3.34
N HIS A 148 16.13 -3.54 -4.32
CA HIS A 148 16.49 -3.71 -5.74
C HIS A 148 16.23 -2.46 -6.58
N CYS A 149 15.24 -1.64 -6.22
CA CYS A 149 14.83 -0.44 -6.95
C CYS A 149 15.54 0.84 -6.48
N ARG A 150 16.85 0.75 -6.20
CA ARG A 150 17.65 1.86 -5.63
C ARG A 150 17.73 3.10 -6.52
N ALA A 151 17.57 2.92 -7.82
CA ALA A 151 17.42 4.00 -8.78
C ALA A 151 16.61 3.50 -9.98
N PHE A 152 15.71 4.34 -10.48
CA PHE A 152 14.88 4.08 -11.67
C PHE A 152 14.38 5.41 -12.23
N THR A 153 13.73 5.38 -13.40
CA THR A 153 13.09 6.58 -13.98
C THR A 153 11.58 6.38 -14.09
N SER A 154 10.84 7.47 -14.18
CA SER A 154 9.41 7.44 -14.49
C SER A 154 9.08 8.44 -15.59
N THR A 155 7.81 8.46 -15.99
CA THR A 155 7.25 9.52 -16.83
C THR A 155 7.43 10.94 -16.27
N ALA A 156 7.69 11.11 -14.97
CA ALA A 156 7.88 12.41 -14.33
C ALA A 156 9.35 12.78 -14.08
N GLY A 157 10.27 11.82 -13.96
CA GLY A 157 11.66 12.15 -13.68
C GLY A 157 12.55 10.97 -13.30
N ARG A 158 13.66 11.28 -12.62
CA ARG A 158 14.57 10.28 -12.05
C ARG A 158 14.28 10.10 -10.57
N HIS A 159 14.37 8.87 -10.11
CA HIS A 159 14.14 8.51 -8.72
C HIS A 159 15.37 7.83 -8.13
N ARG A 160 15.69 8.18 -6.89
CA ARG A 160 16.68 7.47 -6.07
C ARG A 160 16.04 7.04 -4.76
N LEU A 161 16.13 5.76 -4.48
CA LEU A 161 15.47 5.12 -3.35
C LEU A 161 16.50 4.61 -2.35
N THR A 162 16.26 4.84 -1.07
CA THR A 162 17.04 4.23 0.00
C THR A 162 16.11 3.68 1.06
N ARG A 163 16.14 2.36 1.27
CA ARG A 163 15.45 1.69 2.38
C ARG A 163 15.99 2.21 3.72
N ILE A 164 15.11 2.37 4.69
CA ILE A 164 15.45 2.75 6.06
C ILE A 164 15.01 1.63 6.99
N ASP A 165 15.97 1.07 7.75
CA ASP A 165 15.67 0.13 8.82
C ASP A 165 14.83 0.83 9.89
N THR A 166 13.57 0.44 10.00
CA THR A 166 12.59 1.04 10.90
C THR A 166 11.89 -0.07 11.66
N PRO A 167 11.87 -0.04 13.01
CA PRO A 167 11.09 -0.98 13.78
C PRO A 167 9.60 -0.79 13.47
N THR A 168 8.82 -1.87 13.50
CA THR A 168 7.38 -1.78 13.35
C THR A 168 6.80 -0.96 14.52
N PRO A 169 6.14 0.19 14.25
CA PRO A 169 5.57 1.01 15.31
C PRO A 169 4.46 0.27 16.04
N GLU A 170 4.26 0.61 17.31
CA GLU A 170 3.18 0.02 18.11
C GLU A 170 1.83 0.20 17.41
N GLY A 171 1.10 -0.92 17.28
CA GLY A 171 -0.22 -0.94 16.67
C GLY A 171 -0.25 -1.13 15.14
N ALA A 172 0.92 -1.23 14.50
CA ALA A 172 1.04 -1.73 13.14
C ALA A 172 1.35 -3.24 13.15
N ASP A 173 0.86 -3.96 12.14
CA ASP A 173 1.20 -5.36 11.89
C ASP A 173 2.54 -5.50 11.15
N ALA A 174 2.88 -4.48 10.35
CA ALA A 174 4.11 -4.38 9.60
C ALA A 174 4.38 -2.91 9.28
N ALA A 175 5.65 -2.55 9.10
CA ALA A 175 6.02 -1.25 8.58
C ALA A 175 7.30 -1.31 7.77
N THR A 176 7.37 -0.43 6.77
CA THR A 176 8.55 -0.25 5.92
C THR A 176 8.75 1.25 5.71
N ALA A 177 10.00 1.71 5.76
CA ALA A 177 10.33 3.12 5.53
C ALA A 177 11.43 3.26 4.48
N PHE A 178 11.41 4.38 3.76
CA PHE A 178 12.40 4.69 2.74
C PHE A 178 12.49 6.21 2.51
N THR A 179 13.61 6.65 1.94
CA THR A 179 13.69 7.96 1.28
C THR A 179 13.52 7.78 -0.22
N LEU A 180 12.77 8.67 -0.84
CA LEU A 180 12.69 8.82 -2.29
C LEU A 180 13.21 10.21 -2.65
N THR A 181 14.20 10.29 -3.52
CA THR A 181 14.68 11.57 -4.07
C THR A 181 14.30 11.64 -5.53
N ASP A 182 13.46 12.62 -5.85
CA ASP A 182 12.93 12.87 -7.17
C ASP A 182 13.68 14.02 -7.82
N GLU A 183 14.06 13.83 -9.09
CA GLU A 183 14.70 14.85 -9.89
C GLU A 183 13.94 15.06 -11.19
N THR A 184 13.36 16.26 -11.36
CA THR A 184 12.55 16.65 -12.52
C THR A 184 12.96 18.05 -12.96
N GLY A 185 13.38 18.21 -14.22
CA GLY A 185 13.71 19.53 -14.79
C GLY A 185 14.80 20.30 -14.03
N GLY A 186 15.68 19.60 -13.29
CA GLY A 186 16.73 20.20 -12.46
C GLY A 186 16.28 20.59 -11.04
N ALA A 187 15.01 20.43 -10.69
CA ALA A 187 14.53 20.51 -9.32
C ALA A 187 14.74 19.16 -8.62
N VAL A 188 15.12 19.19 -7.34
CA VAL A 188 15.31 18.00 -6.50
C VAL A 188 14.40 18.08 -5.29
N ILE A 189 13.54 17.08 -5.12
CA ILE A 189 12.68 16.93 -3.95
C ILE A 189 13.11 15.65 -3.24
N ALA A 190 13.39 15.75 -1.95
CA ALA A 190 13.61 14.58 -1.12
C ALA A 190 12.37 14.33 -0.27
N GLN A 191 11.91 13.09 -0.27
CA GLN A 191 10.77 12.62 0.52
C GLN A 191 11.24 11.52 1.46
N ARG A 192 10.61 11.43 2.63
CA ARG A 192 10.77 10.28 3.52
C ARG A 192 9.40 9.72 3.85
N ALA A 193 9.22 8.45 3.50
CA ALA A 193 7.98 7.72 3.69
C ALA A 193 8.13 6.67 4.79
N LEU A 194 7.09 6.53 5.61
CA LEU A 194 6.83 5.39 6.45
C LEU A 194 5.47 4.82 6.05
N VAL A 195 5.46 3.58 5.56
CA VAL A 195 4.24 2.84 5.24
C VAL A 195 4.00 1.85 6.36
N ALA A 196 2.90 2.00 7.08
CA ALA A 196 2.52 1.11 8.18
C ALA A 196 1.18 0.42 7.86
N ARG A 197 1.16 -0.91 7.99
CA ARG A 197 -0.04 -1.71 7.77
C ARG A 197 -0.74 -2.00 9.09
N SER A 198 -2.06 -1.86 9.11
CA SER A 198 -2.91 -2.37 10.17
C SER A 198 -4.12 -3.03 9.53
N GLY A 199 -4.22 -4.36 9.63
CA GLY A 199 -5.24 -5.15 8.96
C GLY A 199 -5.25 -4.91 7.45
N ASP A 200 -6.40 -4.49 6.94
CA ASP A 200 -6.65 -4.17 5.53
C ASP A 200 -6.42 -2.69 5.17
N VAL A 201 -5.81 -1.92 6.07
CA VAL A 201 -5.49 -0.49 5.87
C VAL A 201 -3.98 -0.27 5.84
N LEU A 202 -3.51 0.59 4.94
CA LEU A 202 -2.18 1.18 4.98
C LEU A 202 -2.28 2.66 5.40
N ALA A 203 -1.45 3.07 6.35
CA ALA A 203 -1.15 4.47 6.61
C ALA A 203 0.21 4.81 6.02
N VAL A 204 0.24 5.77 5.11
CA VAL A 204 1.46 6.27 4.44
C VAL A 204 1.76 7.64 5.00
N PHE A 205 2.86 7.77 5.73
CA PHE A 205 3.31 9.02 6.32
C PHE A 205 4.49 9.56 5.51
N THR A 206 4.35 10.74 4.92
CA THR A 206 5.35 11.32 4.02
C THR A 206 5.72 12.72 4.47
N THR A 207 7.02 12.95 4.68
CA THR A 207 7.60 14.28 4.84
C THR A 207 8.38 14.64 3.58
N LEU A 208 8.49 15.94 3.29
CA LEU A 208 9.16 16.45 2.10
C LEU A 208 10.14 17.57 2.44
N ASP A 209 11.22 17.67 1.67
CA ASP A 209 12.12 18.81 1.62
C ASP A 209 12.42 19.15 0.16
N ALA A 210 11.92 20.30 -0.29
CA ALA A 210 12.06 20.79 -1.67
C ALA A 210 13.43 21.45 -1.96
N THR A 211 14.34 21.48 -0.98
CA THR A 211 15.72 21.95 -1.16
C THR A 211 16.69 20.79 -1.48
N GLY A 212 16.17 19.56 -1.57
CA GLY A 212 16.94 18.35 -1.84
C GLY A 212 17.74 17.83 -0.64
N ARG A 213 17.56 18.41 0.55
CA ARG A 213 18.14 17.89 1.79
C ARG A 213 17.35 16.66 2.26
N PRO A 214 17.94 15.74 3.02
CA PRO A 214 17.19 14.60 3.55
C PRO A 214 15.94 15.04 4.32
N ALA A 215 14.77 14.57 3.91
CA ALA A 215 13.53 14.84 4.60
C ALA A 215 13.53 14.23 6.02
N PRO A 216 12.98 14.93 7.02
CA PRO A 216 12.94 14.45 8.40
C PRO A 216 12.09 13.19 8.53
N ALA A 217 12.27 12.40 9.59
CA ALA A 217 11.33 11.31 9.87
C ALA A 217 9.93 11.86 10.18
N PRO A 218 8.85 11.14 9.83
CA PRO A 218 7.52 11.44 10.37
C PRO A 218 7.52 11.50 11.90
N ASP A 219 6.78 12.44 12.49
CA ASP A 219 6.73 12.62 13.94
C ASP A 219 6.18 11.35 14.64
N PRO A 220 6.91 10.74 15.58
CA PRO A 220 6.48 9.50 16.22
C PRO A 220 5.17 9.61 17.01
N GLY A 221 4.85 10.81 17.53
CA GLY A 221 3.60 11.08 18.22
C GLY A 221 2.40 11.01 17.29
N VAL A 222 2.53 11.61 16.10
CA VAL A 222 1.48 11.57 15.06
C VAL A 222 1.29 10.15 14.53
N VAL A 223 2.39 9.45 14.21
CA VAL A 223 2.34 8.04 13.73
C VAL A 223 1.60 7.16 14.74
N ARG A 224 1.96 7.25 16.02
CA ARG A 224 1.33 6.47 17.09
C ARG A 224 -0.15 6.80 17.26
N ALA A 225 -0.53 8.07 17.23
CA ALA A 225 -1.93 8.48 17.33
C ALA A 225 -2.77 7.93 16.16
N GLN A 226 -2.24 8.02 14.95
CA GLN A 226 -2.91 7.50 13.75
C GLN A 226 -3.05 5.99 13.78
N LEU A 227 -2.01 5.25 14.19
CA LEU A 227 -2.08 3.80 14.32
C LEU A 227 -3.02 3.36 15.45
N ALA A 228 -3.07 4.09 16.56
CA ALA A 228 -4.03 3.83 17.64
C ALA A 228 -5.47 3.97 17.12
N LYS A 229 -5.76 5.03 16.35
CA LYS A 229 -7.08 5.25 15.74
C LYS A 229 -7.46 4.16 14.73
N LEU A 230 -6.50 3.66 13.95
CA LEU A 230 -6.74 2.54 13.04
C LEU A 230 -7.11 1.24 13.75
N ARG A 231 -6.76 1.07 15.03
CA ARG A 231 -7.05 -0.14 15.81
C ARG A 231 -8.42 -0.13 16.48
N THR A 232 -9.08 1.02 16.58
CA THR A 232 -10.40 1.13 17.25
C THR A 232 -11.58 0.84 16.32
N ARG A 233 -11.30 0.37 15.10
CA ARG A 233 -12.29 0.00 14.10
C ARG A 233 -12.93 -1.36 14.37
#